data_AF-A0A3A6HKI5-F1
#
_entry.id   AF-A0A3A6HKI5-F1
#
_cell.length_a   1.000
_cell.length_b   1.000
_cell.length_c   1.000
_cell.angle_alpha   90.00
_cell.angle_beta   90.00
_cell.angle_gamma   90.00
#
_symmetry.space_group_name_H-M   'P 1'
#
loop_
_entity.id
_entity.type
_entity.pdbx_description
1 polymer ?
#
loop_
_entity_poly.entity_id
_entity_poly.type
_entity_poly.pdbx_seq_one_letter_code
_entity_poly.pdbx_strand_id
1 'polypeptide(L)'
;MAKRKRDVPLLFWVSKQEKELIEEKMAQLGTDNLSAYLRKMAIDGLVVKLELPELREMISLLRYSSNNLNQLTRHAHETDRLYDTDLEDMRQSYERLWEAANQILTSLAAIK
;
A
#
# COMPACT_ATOMS: atom_id res chain seq x y z
N MET A 1 -47.77 -10.09 -16.05
CA MET A 1 -46.56 -9.35 -15.62
C MET A 1 -45.40 -9.79 -16.50
N ALA A 2 -44.71 -8.86 -17.17
CA ALA A 2 -43.60 -9.22 -18.05
C ALA A 2 -42.48 -9.89 -17.26
N LYS A 3 -42.02 -11.07 -17.73
CA LYS A 3 -40.93 -11.83 -17.11
C LYS A 3 -39.66 -10.98 -17.19
N ARG A 4 -39.08 -10.60 -16.04
CA ARG A 4 -37.86 -9.79 -16.01
C ARG A 4 -36.70 -10.62 -16.59
N LYS A 5 -35.88 -10.02 -17.45
CA LYS A 5 -34.66 -10.65 -17.99
C LYS A 5 -33.57 -10.86 -16.92
N ARG A 6 -33.66 -10.13 -15.79
CA ARG A 6 -32.74 -10.21 -14.65
C ARG A 6 -33.59 -10.43 -13.39
N ASP A 7 -33.49 -11.62 -12.81
CA ASP A 7 -34.37 -12.14 -11.77
C ASP A 7 -33.66 -12.40 -10.43
N VAL A 8 -32.33 -12.42 -10.40
CA VAL A 8 -31.54 -12.55 -9.16
C VAL A 8 -31.28 -11.18 -8.52
N PRO A 9 -31.76 -10.92 -7.29
CA PRO A 9 -31.45 -9.69 -6.57
C PRO A 9 -30.08 -9.77 -5.88
N LEU A 10 -29.35 -8.66 -5.86
CA LEU A 10 -28.19 -8.45 -5.00
C LEU A 10 -28.52 -7.31 -4.04
N LEU A 11 -28.47 -7.57 -2.74
CA LEU A 11 -28.78 -6.61 -1.68
C LEU A 11 -27.53 -6.34 -0.86
N PHE A 12 -27.19 -5.08 -0.64
CA PHE A 12 -26.16 -4.67 0.29
C PHE A 12 -26.58 -3.38 0.99
N TRP A 13 -26.20 -3.27 2.26
CA TRP A 13 -26.52 -2.12 3.09
C TRP A 13 -25.34 -1.15 3.04
N VAL A 14 -25.65 0.14 2.95
CA VAL A 14 -24.66 1.22 2.95
C VAL A 14 -25.04 2.26 3.99
N SER A 15 -24.03 2.88 4.58
CA SER A 15 -24.17 4.11 5.34
C SER A 15 -24.59 5.26 4.43
N LYS A 16 -25.05 6.36 5.04
CA LYS A 16 -25.40 7.59 4.31
C LYS A 16 -24.20 8.15 3.52
N GLN A 17 -23.01 8.11 4.13
CA GLN A 17 -21.77 8.58 3.50
C GLN A 17 -21.38 7.73 2.29
N GLU A 18 -21.45 6.40 2.41
CA GLU A 18 -21.18 5.50 1.28
C GLU A 18 -22.17 5.70 0.14
N LYS A 19 -23.45 5.96 0.46
CA LYS A 19 -24.47 6.28 -0.56
C LYS A 19 -24.13 7.56 -1.32
N GLU A 20 -23.76 8.63 -0.63
CA GLU A 20 -23.37 9.90 -1.26
C GLU A 20 -22.16 9.72 -2.18
N LEU A 21 -21.14 8.97 -1.75
CA LEU A 21 -19.97 8.66 -2.58
C LEU A 21 -20.32 7.82 -3.82
N ILE A 22 -21.24 6.87 -3.70
CA ILE A 22 -21.73 6.07 -4.84
C ILE A 22 -22.45 6.97 -5.84
N GLU A 23 -23.29 7.89 -5.37
CA GLU A 23 -24.03 8.84 -6.22
C GLU A 23 -23.08 9.82 -6.93
N GLU A 24 -22.06 10.32 -6.23
CA GLU A 24 -21.04 11.20 -6.83
C GLU A 24 -20.25 10.49 -7.94
N LYS A 25 -19.77 9.26 -7.68
CA LYS A 25 -19.08 8.46 -8.71
C LYS A 25 -19.99 8.05 -9.86
N MET A 26 -21.28 7.85 -9.58
CA MET A 26 -22.27 7.59 -10.62
C MET A 26 -22.47 8.81 -11.52
N ALA A 27 -22.53 10.01 -10.94
CA ALA A 27 -22.63 11.26 -11.69
C ALA A 27 -21.44 11.48 -12.63
N GLN A 28 -20.22 11.08 -12.22
CA GLN A 28 -19.03 11.13 -13.08
C GLN A 28 -19.16 10.29 -14.36
N LEU A 29 -19.96 9.21 -14.33
CA LEU A 29 -20.24 8.37 -15.50
C LEU A 29 -21.40 8.93 -16.36
N GLY A 30 -22.10 9.98 -15.90
CA GLY A 30 -23.23 10.58 -16.61
C GLY A 30 -24.48 9.70 -16.69
N THR A 31 -24.71 8.84 -15.69
CA THR A 31 -25.90 7.97 -15.64
C THR A 31 -26.75 8.28 -14.41
N ASP A 32 -28.07 8.30 -14.56
CA ASP A 32 -29.01 8.43 -13.43
C ASP A 32 -29.50 7.07 -12.92
N ASN A 33 -29.07 5.98 -13.57
CA ASN A 33 -29.52 4.63 -13.25
C ASN A 33 -28.52 3.92 -12.33
N LEU A 34 -28.78 3.99 -11.02
CA LEU A 34 -27.99 3.34 -9.98
C LEU A 34 -27.79 1.83 -10.21
N SER A 35 -28.83 1.12 -10.65
CA SER A 35 -28.73 -0.32 -10.95
C SER A 35 -27.85 -0.63 -12.16
N ALA A 36 -27.80 0.27 -13.15
CA ALA A 36 -26.91 0.13 -14.29
C ALA A 36 -25.46 0.45 -13.89
N TYR A 37 -25.27 1.51 -13.11
CA TYR A 37 -23.98 1.91 -12.55
C TYR A 37 -23.35 0.81 -11.71
N LEU A 38 -24.06 0.33 -10.67
CA LEU A 38 -23.57 -0.71 -9.77
C LEU A 38 -23.27 -2.02 -10.51
N ARG A 39 -24.11 -2.39 -11.48
CA ARG A 39 -23.85 -3.59 -12.30
C ARG A 39 -22.60 -3.41 -13.16
N LYS A 40 -22.41 -2.25 -13.77
CA LYS A 40 -21.22 -1.96 -14.56
C LYS A 40 -19.96 -2.01 -13.69
N MET A 41 -20.00 -1.42 -12.50
CA MET A 41 -18.88 -1.48 -11.55
C MET A 41 -18.62 -2.89 -11.03
N ALA A 42 -19.65 -3.70 -10.79
CA ALA A 42 -19.50 -5.06 -10.31
C ALA A 42 -18.99 -6.05 -11.38
N ILE A 43 -19.21 -5.76 -12.67
CA ILE A 43 -18.78 -6.62 -13.79
C ILE A 43 -17.45 -6.13 -14.37
N ASP A 44 -17.35 -4.83 -14.66
CA ASP A 44 -16.23 -4.22 -15.39
C ASP A 44 -15.21 -3.53 -14.46
N GLY A 45 -15.47 -3.50 -13.15
CA GLY A 45 -14.58 -2.87 -12.18
C GLY A 45 -13.18 -3.48 -12.23
N LEU A 46 -12.15 -2.63 -12.37
CA LEU A 46 -10.77 -3.03 -12.22
C LEU A 46 -10.47 -3.31 -10.75
N VAL A 47 -10.17 -4.57 -10.43
CA VAL A 47 -9.62 -4.94 -9.12
C VAL A 47 -8.11 -4.74 -9.19
N VAL A 48 -7.62 -3.61 -8.68
CA VAL A 48 -6.18 -3.37 -8.54
C VAL A 48 -5.71 -4.07 -7.27
N LYS A 49 -5.07 -5.23 -7.43
CA LYS A 49 -4.34 -5.89 -6.35
C LYS A 49 -2.87 -5.49 -6.46
N LEU A 50 -2.45 -4.53 -5.65
CA LEU A 50 -1.05 -4.13 -5.58
C LEU A 50 -0.25 -5.21 -4.85
N GLU A 51 0.29 -6.17 -5.59
CA GLU A 51 1.26 -7.12 -5.07
C GLU A 51 2.67 -6.60 -5.34
N LEU A 52 3.45 -6.39 -4.26
CA LEU A 52 4.84 -5.90 -4.35
C LEU A 52 5.77 -6.85 -3.56
N PRO A 53 5.93 -8.11 -4.01
CA PRO A 53 6.80 -9.07 -3.33
C PRO A 53 8.26 -8.61 -3.28
N GLU A 54 8.75 -7.93 -4.33
CA GLU A 54 10.11 -7.40 -4.42
C GLU A 54 10.34 -6.30 -3.36
N LEU A 55 9.32 -5.49 -3.09
CA LEU A 55 9.38 -4.47 -2.05
C LEU A 55 9.50 -5.11 -0.65
N ARG A 56 8.77 -6.20 -0.41
CA ARG A 56 8.87 -6.96 0.85
C ARG A 56 10.25 -7.59 1.03
N GLU A 57 10.84 -8.09 -0.04
CA GLU A 57 12.20 -8.62 -0.04
C GLU A 57 13.24 -7.52 0.22
N MET A 58 13.12 -6.38 -0.45
CA MET A 58 13.99 -5.21 -0.25
C MET A 58 13.98 -4.73 1.22
N ILE A 59 12.80 -4.64 1.85
CA ILE A 59 12.69 -4.29 3.29
C ILE A 59 13.40 -5.32 4.16
N SER A 60 13.26 -6.60 3.82
CA SER A 60 13.86 -7.69 4.60
C SER A 60 15.39 -7.62 4.52
N LEU A 61 15.94 -7.35 3.34
CA LEU A 61 17.37 -7.16 3.12
C LEU A 61 17.89 -5.91 3.83
N LEU A 62 17.16 -4.79 3.79
CA LEU A 62 17.52 -3.56 4.53
C LEU A 62 17.58 -3.80 6.04
N ARG A 63 16.58 -4.47 6.61
CA ARG A 63 16.57 -4.81 8.04
C ARG A 63 17.73 -5.73 8.41
N TYR A 64 18.01 -6.74 7.59
CA TYR A 64 19.13 -7.64 7.81
C TYR A 64 20.47 -6.89 7.78
N SER A 65 20.66 -6.01 6.79
CA SER A 65 21.88 -5.22 6.66
C SER A 65 22.08 -4.24 7.82
N SER A 66 21.01 -3.56 8.27
CA SER A 66 21.05 -2.70 9.46
C SER A 66 21.43 -3.48 10.73
N ASN A 67 20.90 -4.69 10.91
CA ASN A 67 21.26 -5.55 12.04
C ASN A 67 22.73 -5.99 12.02
N ASN A 68 23.25 -6.35 10.84
CA ASN A 68 24.65 -6.71 10.68
C ASN A 68 25.57 -5.53 10.95
N LEU A 69 25.21 -4.33 10.49
CA LEU A 69 25.94 -3.11 10.76
C LEU A 69 25.98 -2.81 12.28
N ASN A 70 24.83 -2.92 12.96
CA ASN A 70 24.79 -2.76 14.42
C ASN A 70 25.71 -3.75 15.17
N GLN A 71 25.86 -4.98 14.67
CA GLN A 71 26.79 -5.97 15.24
C GLN A 71 28.24 -5.57 14.99
N LEU A 72 28.57 -5.10 13.79
CA LEU A 72 29.91 -4.59 13.45
C LEU A 72 30.30 -3.39 14.32
N THR A 73 29.38 -2.44 14.52
CA THR A 73 29.61 -1.28 15.40
C THR A 73 29.88 -1.71 16.84
N ARG A 74 29.13 -2.68 17.38
CA ARG A 74 29.40 -3.19 18.74
C ARG A 74 30.76 -3.86 18.86
N HIS A 75 31.12 -4.74 17.92
CA HIS A 75 32.41 -5.41 17.93
C HIS A 75 33.59 -4.45 17.75
N ALA A 76 33.43 -3.39 16.94
CA ALA A 76 34.44 -2.36 16.77
C ALA A 76 34.68 -1.58 18.08
N HIS A 77 33.61 -1.15 18.76
CA HIS A 77 33.71 -0.51 20.08
C HIS A 77 34.34 -1.44 21.13
N GLU A 78 34.05 -2.74 21.10
CA GLU A 78 34.63 -3.73 22.03
C GLU A 78 36.13 -4.00 21.80
N THR A 79 36.62 -3.85 20.56
CA THR A 79 38.02 -4.14 20.21
C THR A 79 38.95 -2.92 20.26
N ASP A 80 38.45 -1.74 20.65
CA ASP A 80 39.19 -0.47 20.76
C ASP A 80 39.96 -0.10 19.47
N ARG A 81 39.53 -0.67 18.32
CA ARG A 81 40.10 -0.42 17.00
C ARG A 81 39.25 0.66 16.33
N LEU A 82 39.67 1.90 16.54
CA LEU A 82 39.02 3.11 16.05
C LEU A 82 38.89 3.15 14.51
N TYR A 83 37.68 2.82 14.05
CA TYR A 83 37.07 3.28 12.79
C TYR A 83 35.66 3.84 13.09
N ASP A 84 35.46 4.44 14.27
CA ASP A 84 34.15 4.90 14.75
C ASP A 84 33.48 5.87 13.78
N THR A 85 34.24 6.78 13.18
CA THR A 85 33.69 7.76 12.23
C THR A 85 33.15 7.08 10.98
N ASP A 86 33.89 6.14 10.38
CA ASP A 86 33.46 5.44 9.16
C ASP A 86 32.25 4.53 9.44
N LEU A 87 32.21 3.88 10.60
CA LEU A 87 31.08 3.04 11.02
C LEU A 87 29.84 3.86 11.33
N GLU A 88 30.01 5.02 11.96
CA GLU A 88 28.92 5.96 12.24
C GLU A 88 28.36 6.57 10.95
N ASP A 89 29.22 6.94 10.00
CA ASP A 89 28.81 7.44 8.68
C ASP A 89 28.05 6.37 7.88
N MET A 90 28.50 5.11 7.94
CA MET A 90 27.76 3.99 7.36
C MET A 90 26.41 3.79 8.05
N ARG A 91 26.35 3.87 9.39
CA ARG A 91 25.10 3.77 10.15
C ARG A 91 24.09 4.81 9.72
N GLN A 92 24.50 6.08 9.65
CA GLN A 92 23.63 7.17 9.22
C GLN A 92 23.17 6.99 7.76
N SER A 93 24.04 6.51 6.88
CA SER A 93 23.67 6.24 5.48
C SER A 93 22.59 5.15 5.38
N TYR A 94 22.68 4.11 6.21
CA TYR A 94 21.67 3.06 6.30
C TYR A 94 20.34 3.55 6.89
N GLU A 95 20.38 4.41 7.90
CA GLU A 95 19.16 5.03 8.45
C GLU A 95 18.44 5.86 7.39
N ARG A 96 19.17 6.67 6.60
CA ARG A 96 18.59 7.43 5.49
C ARG A 96 17.96 6.52 4.42
N LEU A 97 18.61 5.41 4.08
CA LEU A 97 18.05 4.41 3.15
C LEU A 97 16.76 3.78 3.70
N TRP A 98 16.72 3.52 5.01
CA TRP A 98 15.53 2.99 5.67
C TRP A 98 14.38 4.00 5.68
N GLU A 99 14.65 5.27 5.96
CA GLU A 99 13.66 6.34 5.88
C GLU A 99 13.09 6.49 4.47
N ALA A 100 13.96 6.50 3.45
CA ALA A 100 13.54 6.56 2.06
C ALA A 100 12.63 5.38 1.67
N ALA A 101 12.99 4.16 2.11
CA ALA A 101 12.17 2.97 1.89
C ALA A 101 10.79 3.09 2.58
N ASN A 102 10.73 3.62 3.80
CA ASN A 102 9.46 3.85 4.51
C ASN A 102 8.60 4.93 3.84
N GLN A 103 9.21 5.98 3.29
CA GLN A 103 8.48 7.01 2.54
C GLN A 103 7.86 6.44 1.26
N ILE A 104 8.60 5.59 0.53
CA ILE A 104 8.08 4.89 -0.65
C ILE A 104 6.90 4.00 -0.26
N LEU A 105 7.04 3.20 0.82
CA LEU A 105 5.96 2.36 1.33
C LEU A 105 4.71 3.14 1.70
N THR A 106 4.89 4.25 2.42
CA THR A 106 3.79 5.11 2.84
C THR A 106 3.08 5.72 1.63
N SER A 107 3.84 6.16 0.62
CA SER A 107 3.31 6.71 -0.62
C SER A 107 2.54 5.66 -1.42
N LEU A 108 3.06 4.44 -1.53
CA LEU A 108 2.41 3.32 -2.21
C LEU A 108 1.14 2.86 -1.48
N ALA A 109 1.14 2.84 -0.15
CA ALA A 109 -0.04 2.52 0.65
C ALA A 109 -1.14 3.60 0.54
N ALA A 110 -0.78 4.83 0.18
CA ALA A 110 -1.72 5.92 -0.06
C ALA A 110 -2.33 5.90 -1.48
N ILE A 111 -1.83 5.06 -2.39
CA ILE A 111 -2.42 4.87 -3.72
C ILE A 111 -3.76 4.13 -3.53
N LYS A 112 -4.85 4.81 -3.87
CA LYS A 112 -6.23 4.28 -3.89
C LYS A 112 -6.59 3.69 -5.24
#